data_AF-A0A5E4N291-F1
#
_entry.id   AF-A0A5E4N291-F1
#
_cell.length_a   1.000
_cell.length_b   1.000
_cell.length_c   1.000
_cell.angle_alpha   90.00
_cell.angle_beta   90.00
_cell.angle_gamma   90.00
#
_symmetry.space_group_name_H-M   'P 1'
#
loop_
_entity.id
_entity.type
_entity.pdbx_description
1 polymer ?
#
loop_
_entity_poly.entity_id
_entity_poly.type
_entity_poly.pdbx_seq_one_letter_code
_entity_poly.pdbx_strand_id
1 'polypeptide(L)'
;MIDTVHNTGLRLVTGAYRSSPIPSVLNTAGEAPLDIRRVHSSMLLTTRCTQKNLEVLTQITHILKGIPFLHVDVIRNEAIHAPPWLLNSYINRELSEFSKNDTIPIIYNQHLHAIISDFHNYTEIYTDGSKMENGVGAVVVFQDHVSMLRLQNFCSIYTLKFHMLWTSSKENVYSKQ
;
A
#
# COMPACT_ATOMS: atom_id res chain seq x y z
N MET A 1 -15.76 7.00 -19.62
CA MET A 1 -16.14 8.24 -18.90
C MET A 1 -16.45 8.01 -17.43
N ILE A 2 -17.12 6.90 -17.06
CA ILE A 2 -17.46 6.61 -15.64
C ILE A 2 -16.24 6.29 -14.76
N ASP A 3 -15.22 5.60 -15.30
CA ASP A 3 -14.02 5.22 -14.54
C ASP A 3 -13.26 6.45 -14.02
N THR A 4 -13.18 7.50 -14.82
CA THR A 4 -12.51 8.77 -14.46
C THR A 4 -13.23 9.47 -13.30
N VAL A 5 -14.57 9.49 -13.31
CA VAL A 5 -15.38 10.10 -12.26
C VAL A 5 -15.28 9.28 -10.96
N HIS A 6 -15.42 7.95 -11.05
CA HIS A 6 -15.26 7.05 -9.91
C HIS A 6 -13.88 7.19 -9.25
N ASN A 7 -12.81 7.15 -10.05
CA ASN A 7 -11.45 7.30 -9.57
C ASN A 7 -11.21 8.67 -8.92
N THR A 8 -11.81 9.73 -9.47
CA THR A 8 -11.71 11.07 -8.88
C THR A 8 -12.47 11.17 -7.56
N GLY A 9 -13.67 10.62 -7.49
CA GLY A 9 -14.46 10.55 -6.26
C GLY A 9 -13.75 9.78 -5.16
N LEU A 10 -13.19 8.61 -5.48
CA LEU A 10 -12.41 7.84 -4.52
C LEU A 10 -11.22 8.62 -3.96
N ARG A 11 -10.48 9.35 -4.81
CA ARG A 11 -9.37 10.19 -4.34
C ARG A 11 -9.83 11.30 -3.42
N LEU A 12 -10.96 11.93 -3.70
CA LEU A 12 -11.51 12.99 -2.85
C LEU A 12 -11.90 12.44 -1.47
N VAL A 13 -12.60 11.31 -1.43
CA VAL A 13 -13.07 10.70 -0.17
C VAL A 13 -11.92 10.12 0.65
N THR A 14 -10.92 9.52 -0.01
CA THR A 14 -9.74 8.93 0.67
C THR A 14 -8.64 9.95 0.97
N GLY A 15 -8.72 11.17 0.42
CA GLY A 15 -7.64 12.16 0.49
C GLY A 15 -6.39 11.79 -0.31
N ALA A 16 -6.47 10.83 -1.24
CA ALA A 16 -5.33 10.42 -2.04
C ALA A 16 -4.91 11.51 -3.06
N TYR A 17 -3.60 11.72 -3.22
CA TYR A 17 -3.04 12.62 -4.23
C TYR A 17 -3.57 12.30 -5.63
N ARG A 18 -3.61 13.30 -6.53
CA ARG A 18 -4.02 13.10 -7.94
C ARG A 18 -3.08 12.16 -8.70
N SER A 19 -1.83 12.04 -8.28
CA SER A 19 -0.79 11.18 -8.88
C SER A 19 -0.80 9.74 -8.37
N SER A 20 -1.54 9.41 -7.30
CA SER A 20 -1.54 8.05 -6.74
C SER A 20 -2.02 7.00 -7.76
N PRO A 21 -1.46 5.79 -7.83
CA PRO A 21 -1.96 4.75 -8.73
C PRO A 21 -3.37 4.27 -8.35
N ILE A 22 -4.24 4.03 -9.35
CA ILE A 22 -5.63 3.60 -9.13
C ILE A 22 -5.75 2.31 -8.30
N PRO A 23 -4.94 1.25 -8.53
CA PRO A 23 -5.01 0.04 -7.69
C PRO A 23 -4.75 0.33 -6.21
N SER A 24 -3.87 1.29 -5.91
CA SER A 24 -3.60 1.70 -4.52
C SER A 24 -4.79 2.43 -3.91
N VAL A 25 -5.44 3.32 -4.66
CA VAL A 25 -6.60 4.09 -4.18
C VAL A 25 -7.78 3.15 -3.90
N LEU A 26 -8.02 2.19 -4.79
CA LEU A 26 -9.05 1.16 -4.62
C LEU A 26 -8.80 0.32 -3.36
N ASN A 27 -7.56 -0.11 -3.14
CA ASN A 27 -7.18 -0.85 -1.94
C ASN A 27 -7.41 -0.04 -0.65
N THR A 28 -7.01 1.24 -0.63
CA THR A 28 -7.23 2.14 0.51
C THR A 28 -8.72 2.36 0.79
N ALA A 29 -9.54 2.46 -0.25
CA ALA A 29 -10.99 2.61 -0.12
C ALA A 29 -11.71 1.29 0.24
N GLY A 30 -11.02 0.14 0.16
CA GLY A 30 -11.66 -1.18 0.32
C GLY A 30 -12.61 -1.53 -0.84
N GLU A 31 -12.45 -0.89 -2.01
CA GLU A 31 -13.34 -1.02 -3.15
C GLU A 31 -12.72 -1.89 -4.24
N ALA A 32 -13.49 -2.81 -4.81
CA ALA A 32 -13.05 -3.62 -5.94
C ALA A 32 -13.02 -2.79 -7.25
N PRO A 33 -12.09 -3.08 -8.19
CA PRO A 33 -12.08 -2.47 -9.52
C PRO A 33 -13.42 -2.53 -10.23
N LEU A 34 -13.76 -1.47 -10.99
CA LEU A 34 -15.05 -1.35 -11.67
C LEU A 34 -15.32 -2.49 -12.65
N ASP A 35 -14.30 -3.05 -13.30
CA ASP A 35 -14.47 -4.18 -14.21
C ASP A 35 -14.97 -5.43 -13.48
N ILE A 36 -14.44 -5.71 -12.29
CA ILE A 36 -14.90 -6.81 -11.44
C ILE A 36 -16.33 -6.54 -10.97
N ARG A 37 -16.64 -5.31 -10.57
CA ARG A 37 -17.99 -4.92 -10.15
C ARG A 37 -19.01 -5.02 -11.28
N ARG A 38 -18.63 -4.67 -12.51
CA ARG A 38 -19.46 -4.81 -13.71
C ARG A 38 -19.74 -6.28 -14.00
N VAL A 39 -18.74 -7.15 -13.93
CA VAL A 39 -18.91 -8.60 -14.08
C VAL A 39 -19.81 -9.18 -12.99
N HIS A 40 -19.61 -8.79 -11.73
CA HIS A 40 -20.48 -9.23 -10.64
C HIS A 40 -21.93 -8.74 -10.83
N SER A 41 -22.12 -7.48 -11.22
CA SER A 41 -23.44 -6.91 -11.45
C SER A 41 -24.15 -7.52 -12.67
N SER A 42 -23.41 -7.80 -13.74
CA SER A 42 -23.96 -8.50 -14.90
C SER A 42 -24.33 -9.93 -14.55
N MET A 43 -23.52 -10.63 -13.76
CA MET A 43 -23.85 -11.96 -13.22
C MET A 43 -25.09 -11.94 -12.32
N LEU A 44 -25.24 -10.92 -11.47
CA LEU A 44 -26.43 -10.76 -10.62
C LEU A 44 -27.68 -10.46 -11.45
N LEU A 45 -27.55 -9.65 -12.50
CA LEU A 45 -28.63 -9.35 -13.43
C LEU A 45 -29.03 -10.61 -14.20
N THR A 46 -28.06 -11.33 -14.76
CA THR A 46 -28.31 -12.56 -15.51
C THR A 46 -28.95 -13.60 -14.61
N THR A 47 -28.43 -13.86 -13.41
CA THR A 47 -29.04 -14.81 -12.45
C THR A 47 -30.49 -14.44 -12.10
N ARG A 48 -30.81 -13.16 -11.91
CA ARG A 48 -32.19 -12.68 -11.71
C ARG A 48 -33.07 -12.89 -12.94
N CYS A 49 -32.53 -12.69 -14.14
CA CYS A 49 -33.24 -12.95 -15.39
C CYS A 49 -33.42 -14.47 -15.64
N THR A 50 -32.44 -15.30 -15.27
CA THR A 50 -32.44 -16.76 -15.47
C THR A 50 -33.15 -17.53 -14.38
N GLN A 51 -33.49 -16.93 -13.23
CA GLN A 51 -34.43 -17.52 -12.28
C GLN A 51 -35.79 -17.82 -12.93
N LYS A 52 -36.06 -17.27 -14.13
CA LYS A 52 -37.21 -17.61 -14.97
C LYS A 52 -36.93 -18.67 -16.06
N ASN A 53 -35.67 -19.08 -16.30
CA ASN A 53 -35.32 -20.03 -17.36
C ASN A 53 -33.99 -20.78 -17.08
N LEU A 54 -34.10 -22.10 -16.81
CA LEU A 54 -33.04 -22.97 -16.28
C LEU A 54 -31.91 -23.28 -17.30
N GLU A 55 -32.19 -23.26 -18.60
CA GLU A 55 -31.19 -23.54 -19.65
C GLU A 55 -30.13 -22.44 -19.79
N VAL A 56 -30.47 -21.20 -19.42
CA VAL A 56 -29.51 -20.07 -19.50
C VAL A 56 -28.50 -20.13 -18.35
N LEU A 57 -28.87 -20.76 -17.23
CA LEU A 57 -28.00 -20.94 -16.05
C LEU A 57 -26.80 -21.86 -16.37
N THR A 58 -27.02 -22.92 -17.14
CA THR A 58 -25.95 -23.87 -17.52
C THR A 58 -24.95 -23.25 -18.49
N GLN A 59 -25.38 -22.35 -19.38
CA GLN A 59 -24.48 -21.60 -20.26
C GLN A 59 -23.65 -20.56 -19.49
N ILE A 60 -24.27 -19.83 -18.55
CA ILE A 60 -23.56 -18.83 -17.73
C ILE A 60 -22.51 -19.49 -16.83
N THR A 61 -22.83 -20.61 -16.20
CA THR A 61 -21.88 -21.35 -15.35
C THR A 61 -20.67 -21.86 -16.14
N HIS A 62 -20.87 -22.24 -17.41
CA HIS A 62 -19.77 -22.62 -18.30
C HIS A 62 -18.86 -21.44 -18.64
N ILE A 63 -19.42 -20.25 -18.91
CA ILE A 63 -18.65 -19.03 -19.18
C ILE A 63 -17.84 -18.60 -17.94
N LEU A 64 -18.46 -18.65 -16.75
CA LEU A 64 -17.82 -18.24 -15.50
C LEU A 64 -16.66 -19.16 -15.08
N LYS A 65 -16.75 -20.46 -15.37
CA LYS A 65 -15.62 -21.40 -15.19
C LYS A 65 -14.40 -21.04 -16.04
N GLY A 66 -14.61 -20.31 -17.14
CA GLY A 66 -13.55 -19.84 -18.02
C GLY A 66 -12.89 -18.52 -17.62
N ILE A 67 -13.41 -17.81 -16.60
CA ILE A 67 -12.82 -16.55 -16.12
C ILE A 67 -11.84 -16.89 -14.99
N PRO A 68 -10.51 -16.73 -15.19
CA PRO A 68 -9.55 -16.98 -14.14
C PRO A 68 -9.63 -15.86 -13.10
N PHE A 69 -10.42 -16.05 -12.05
CA PHE A 69 -10.35 -15.24 -10.84
C PHE A 69 -9.13 -15.68 -10.03
N LEU A 70 -7.92 -15.34 -10.49
CA LEU A 70 -6.71 -15.58 -9.73
C LEU A 70 -6.59 -14.48 -8.65
N HIS A 71 -7.34 -14.63 -7.56
CA HIS A 71 -7.26 -13.74 -6.39
C HIS A 71 -6.44 -14.39 -5.28
N VAL A 72 -5.26 -14.91 -5.64
CA VAL A 72 -4.42 -15.72 -4.74
C VAL A 72 -3.62 -14.85 -3.77
N ASP A 73 -3.36 -13.59 -4.13
CA ASP A 73 -2.45 -12.74 -3.35
C ASP A 73 -3.12 -11.43 -2.96
N VAL A 74 -4.20 -11.51 -2.17
CA VAL A 74 -4.80 -10.34 -1.53
C VAL A 74 -4.25 -10.24 -0.13
N ILE A 75 -3.38 -9.26 0.10
CA ILE A 75 -2.98 -8.88 1.45
C ILE A 75 -4.27 -8.49 2.20
N ARG A 76 -4.62 -9.24 3.25
CA ARG A 76 -5.80 -8.92 4.07
C ARG A 76 -5.56 -7.56 4.72
N ASN A 77 -6.50 -6.64 4.51
CA ASN A 77 -6.49 -5.35 5.18
C ASN A 77 -6.73 -5.60 6.68
N GLU A 78 -5.68 -5.52 7.51
CA GLU A 78 -5.82 -5.59 8.97
C GLU A 78 -6.63 -4.38 9.44
N ALA A 79 -7.71 -4.63 10.18
CA ALA A 79 -8.52 -3.57 10.75
C ALA A 79 -7.67 -2.79 11.77
N ILE A 80 -7.42 -1.51 11.50
CA ILE A 80 -6.71 -0.64 12.42
C ILE A 80 -7.63 -0.38 13.63
N HIS A 81 -7.29 -0.94 14.80
CA HIS A 81 -8.11 -0.87 16.02
C HIS A 81 -8.12 0.50 16.69
N ALA A 82 -7.14 1.36 16.40
CA ALA A 82 -7.04 2.71 16.93
C ALA A 82 -6.94 3.73 15.80
N PRO A 83 -7.72 4.82 15.81
CA PRO A 83 -7.61 5.82 14.78
C PRO A 83 -6.21 6.47 14.75
N PRO A 84 -5.69 6.79 13.56
CA PRO A 84 -4.30 7.23 13.38
C PRO A 84 -3.95 8.54 14.12
N TRP A 85 -4.94 9.37 14.46
CA TRP A 85 -4.73 10.61 15.22
C TRP A 85 -4.46 10.41 16.72
N LEU A 86 -4.65 9.19 17.25
CA LEU A 86 -4.18 8.85 18.60
C LEU A 86 -2.68 8.55 18.63
N LEU A 87 -2.04 8.38 17.47
CA LEU A 87 -0.62 8.10 17.36
C LEU A 87 0.18 9.41 17.54
N ASN A 88 0.46 9.79 18.79
CA ASN A 88 1.31 10.95 19.09
C ASN A 88 2.80 10.56 18.99
N SER A 89 3.27 10.29 17.78
CA SER A 89 4.68 10.02 17.52
C SER A 89 5.45 11.33 17.43
N TYR A 90 6.57 11.46 18.16
CA TYR A 90 7.50 12.57 17.98
C TYR A 90 8.16 12.45 16.59
N ILE A 91 7.95 13.45 15.73
CA ILE A 91 8.57 13.53 14.40
C ILE A 91 9.54 14.71 14.41
N ASN A 92 10.85 14.43 14.44
CA ASN A 92 11.86 15.46 14.25
C ASN A 92 11.84 15.92 12.77
N ARG A 93 11.71 17.24 12.56
CA ARG A 93 11.65 17.88 11.23
C ARG A 93 12.82 18.83 10.95
N GLU A 94 13.80 18.93 11.84
CA GLU A 94 14.92 19.89 11.76
C GLU A 94 15.70 19.76 10.46
N LEU A 95 15.94 18.53 9.99
CA LEU A 95 16.63 18.28 8.71
C LEU A 95 15.83 18.73 7.48
N SER A 96 14.52 18.93 7.61
CA SER A 96 13.66 19.40 6.52
C SER A 96 13.76 20.91 6.29
N GLU A 97 14.35 21.67 7.22
CA GLU A 97 14.52 23.12 7.10
C GLU A 97 15.63 23.47 6.09
N PHE A 98 16.54 22.52 5.83
CA PHE A 98 17.64 22.68 4.88
C PHE A 98 17.19 22.40 3.43
N SER A 99 17.50 23.33 2.52
CA SER A 99 17.25 23.17 1.08
C SER A 99 18.15 22.09 0.48
N LYS A 100 17.54 21.14 -0.24
CA LYS A 100 18.28 20.06 -0.92
C LYS A 100 19.21 20.56 -2.03
N ASN A 101 18.92 21.71 -2.63
CA ASN A 101 19.69 22.24 -3.75
C ASN A 101 20.90 23.06 -3.27
N ASP A 102 20.78 23.69 -2.11
CA ASP A 102 21.74 24.69 -1.65
C ASP A 102 22.62 24.17 -0.51
N THR A 103 22.24 23.06 0.13
CA THR A 103 22.95 22.50 1.28
C THR A 103 23.88 21.37 0.86
N ILE A 104 25.15 21.47 1.26
CA ILE A 104 26.16 20.45 0.97
C ILE A 104 25.86 19.18 1.79
N PRO A 105 26.01 17.96 1.23
CA PRO A 105 25.72 16.70 1.94
C PRO A 105 26.38 16.54 3.30
N ILE A 106 27.57 17.12 3.50
CA ILE A 106 28.29 17.03 4.78
C ILE A 106 27.56 17.72 5.93
N ILE A 107 26.82 18.79 5.65
CA ILE A 107 26.04 19.53 6.64
C ILE A 107 24.88 18.67 7.15
N TYR A 108 24.20 17.95 6.24
CA TYR A 108 23.15 16.99 6.61
C TYR A 108 23.67 15.90 7.55
N ASN A 109 24.84 15.32 7.24
CA ASN A 109 25.43 14.28 8.09
C ASN A 109 25.79 14.81 9.47
N GLN A 110 26.35 16.02 9.56
CA GLN A 110 26.70 16.64 10.84
C GLN A 110 25.45 16.89 11.71
N HIS A 111 24.39 17.45 11.13
CA HIS A 111 23.14 17.67 11.85
C HIS A 111 22.47 16.35 12.26
N LEU A 112 22.47 15.35 11.37
CA LEU A 112 21.97 14.01 11.70
C LEU A 112 22.71 13.43 12.92
N HIS A 113 24.05 13.52 12.94
CA HIS A 113 24.84 13.03 14.07
C HIS A 113 24.56 13.80 15.38
N ALA A 114 24.34 15.11 15.31
CA ALA A 114 23.93 15.90 16.47
C ALA A 114 22.59 15.43 17.02
N ILE A 115 21.58 15.26 16.16
CA ILE A 115 20.25 14.76 16.54
C ILE A 115 20.37 13.36 17.15
N ILE A 116 21.12 12.46 16.52
CA ILE A 116 21.33 11.10 17.02
C ILE A 116 22.01 11.11 18.40
N SER A 117 22.97 12.02 18.63
CA SER A 117 23.68 12.10 19.90
C SER A 117 22.81 12.47 21.10
N ASP A 118 21.67 13.13 20.86
CA ASP A 118 20.70 13.45 21.91
C ASP A 118 19.89 12.21 22.35
N PHE A 119 19.79 11.19 21.50
CA PHE A 119 19.06 9.97 21.80
C PHE A 119 19.94 8.94 22.51
N HIS A 120 19.52 8.54 23.71
CA HIS A 120 20.14 7.45 24.47
C HIS A 120 19.34 6.16 24.20
N ASN A 121 20.03 5.08 23.80
CA ASN A 121 19.43 3.76 23.53
C ASN A 121 18.40 3.76 22.38
N TYR A 122 18.89 3.95 21.15
CA TYR A 122 18.10 3.93 19.92
C TYR A 122 18.49 2.75 19.02
N THR A 123 17.56 2.31 18.16
CA THR A 123 17.79 1.27 17.15
C THR A 123 17.80 1.91 15.78
N GLU A 124 18.91 1.77 15.06
CA GLU A 124 19.02 2.21 13.68
C GLU A 124 18.35 1.20 12.75
N ILE A 125 17.44 1.69 11.92
CA ILE A 125 16.76 0.89 10.91
C ILE A 125 16.98 1.58 9.57
N TYR A 126 17.70 0.90 8.68
CA TYR A 126 17.94 1.35 7.32
C TYR A 126 16.93 0.66 6.40
N THR A 127 16.29 1.44 5.53
CA THR A 127 15.32 0.92 4.58
C THR A 127 15.69 1.38 3.18
N ASP A 128 15.63 0.46 2.23
CA ASP A 128 15.75 0.78 0.81
C ASP A 128 14.76 -0.06 0.03
N GLY A 129 14.36 0.42 -1.14
CA GLY A 129 13.64 -0.46 -2.04
C GLY A 129 13.64 0.01 -3.47
N SER A 130 13.55 -0.99 -4.33
CA SER A 130 13.71 -0.89 -5.76
C SER A 130 12.43 -1.32 -6.47
N LYS A 131 12.22 -0.73 -7.64
CA LYS A 131 11.16 -1.13 -8.56
C LYS A 131 11.78 -1.40 -9.92
N MET A 132 11.58 -2.61 -10.41
CA MET A 132 11.92 -3.06 -11.77
C MET A 132 10.61 -3.35 -12.53
N GLU A 133 10.67 -3.53 -13.85
CA GLU A 133 9.48 -3.85 -14.66
C GLU A 133 8.79 -5.15 -14.21
N ASN A 134 9.56 -6.09 -13.67
CA ASN A 134 9.12 -7.44 -13.31
C ASN A 134 8.95 -7.66 -11.79
N GLY A 135 9.05 -6.61 -10.97
CA GLY A 135 8.92 -6.76 -9.53
C GLY A 135 9.30 -5.55 -8.70
N VAL A 136 8.84 -5.56 -7.46
CA VAL A 136 9.12 -4.53 -6.46
C VAL A 136 9.74 -5.21 -5.24
N GLY A 137 10.92 -4.77 -4.83
CA GLY A 137 11.67 -5.36 -3.73
C GLY A 137 12.02 -4.31 -2.67
N ALA A 138 11.85 -4.68 -1.40
CA ALA A 138 12.19 -3.88 -0.23
C ALA A 138 13.25 -4.61 0.60
N VAL A 139 14.16 -3.86 1.20
CA VAL A 139 15.11 -4.36 2.19
C VAL A 139 15.05 -3.48 3.42
N VAL A 140 15.01 -4.12 4.58
CA VAL A 140 15.10 -3.50 5.89
C VAL A 140 16.31 -4.10 6.58
N VAL A 141 17.23 -3.25 7.02
CA VAL A 141 18.43 -3.63 7.76
C VAL A 141 18.32 -3.03 9.15
N PHE A 142 18.42 -3.87 10.18
CA PHE A 142 18.46 -3.44 11.57
C PHE A 142 19.59 -4.19 12.28
N GLN A 143 20.55 -3.46 12.85
CA GLN A 143 21.75 -4.07 13.47
C GLN A 143 22.43 -5.08 12.52
N ASP A 144 22.52 -6.35 12.91
CA ASP A 144 23.09 -7.47 12.12
C ASP A 144 22.06 -8.28 11.34
N HIS A 145 20.79 -7.85 11.33
CA HIS A 145 19.71 -8.54 10.63
C HIS A 145 19.29 -7.81 9.36
N VAL A 146 19.07 -8.61 8.30
CA VAL A 146 18.59 -8.14 7.01
C VAL A 146 17.29 -8.88 6.67
N SER A 147 16.20 -8.14 6.58
CA SER A 147 14.89 -8.62 6.15
C SER A 147 14.62 -8.12 4.73
N MET A 148 14.38 -9.05 3.80
CA MET A 148 14.01 -8.74 2.42
C MET A 148 12.54 -9.10 2.18
N LEU A 149 11.81 -8.18 1.54
CA LEU A 149 10.41 -8.36 1.20
C LEU A 149 10.20 -8.12 -0.29
N ARG A 150 9.58 -9.10 -0.97
CA ARG A 150 9.10 -8.94 -2.34
C ARG A 150 7.61 -8.61 -2.33
N LEU A 151 7.26 -7.48 -2.92
CA LEU A 151 5.87 -7.06 -3.13
C LEU A 151 5.40 -7.47 -4.53
N GLN A 152 4.09 -7.48 -4.73
CA GLN A 152 3.50 -7.76 -6.04
C GLN A 152 3.92 -6.71 -7.07
N ASN A 153 4.01 -7.13 -8.33
CA ASN A 153 4.53 -6.30 -9.43
C ASN A 153 3.74 -5.00 -9.67
N PHE A 154 2.46 -4.96 -9.26
CA PHE A 154 1.62 -3.77 -9.37
C PHE A 154 1.86 -2.73 -8.27
N CYS A 155 2.63 -3.06 -7.22
CA CYS A 155 2.91 -2.11 -6.14
C CYS A 155 3.72 -0.90 -6.65
N SER A 156 3.48 0.25 -6.02
CA SER A 156 4.25 1.45 -6.27
C SER A 156 5.42 1.57 -5.29
N ILE A 157 6.43 2.37 -5.63
CA ILE A 157 7.54 2.70 -4.71
C ILE A 157 7.00 3.32 -3.41
N TYR A 158 5.90 4.07 -3.48
CA TYR A 158 5.25 4.66 -2.31
C TYR A 158 4.60 3.60 -1.41
N THR A 159 3.90 2.64 -2.00
CA THR A 159 3.29 1.51 -1.28
C THR A 159 4.36 0.71 -0.55
N LEU A 160 5.50 0.51 -1.21
CA LEU A 160 6.67 -0.16 -0.66
C LEU A 160 7.25 0.61 0.54
N LYS A 161 7.47 1.93 0.42
CA LYS A 161 7.98 2.76 1.53
C LYS A 161 7.05 2.74 2.73
N PHE A 162 5.73 2.84 2.49
CA PHE A 162 4.73 2.77 3.55
C PHE A 162 4.77 1.42 4.28
N HIS A 163 4.82 0.32 3.52
CA HIS A 163 4.87 -1.02 4.09
C HIS A 163 6.15 -1.24 4.92
N MET A 164 7.30 -0.76 4.44
CA MET A 164 8.56 -0.84 5.19
C MET A 164 8.51 -0.12 6.54
N LEU A 165 8.00 1.12 6.56
CA LEU A 165 7.84 1.86 7.82
C LEU A 165 6.93 1.12 8.81
N TRP A 166 5.86 0.51 8.29
CA TRP A 166 4.94 -0.28 9.10
C TRP A 166 5.59 -1.55 9.66
N THR A 167 6.34 -2.30 8.84
CA THR A 167 7.06 -3.50 9.29
C THR A 167 8.13 -3.16 10.33
N SER A 168 8.90 -2.09 10.10
CA SER A 168 9.92 -1.62 11.05
C SER A 168 9.30 -1.16 12.37
N SER A 169 8.11 -0.53 12.33
CA SER A 169 7.38 -0.17 13.55
C SER A 169 6.88 -1.38 14.32
N LYS A 170 6.47 -2.46 13.65
CA LYS A 170 6.09 -3.71 14.35
C LYS A 170 7.30 -4.40 14.94
N GLU A 171 8.42 -4.51 14.21
CA GLU A 171 9.64 -5.16 14.71
C GLU A 171 10.23 -4.48 15.96
N ASN A 172 10.19 -3.15 16.04
CA ASN A 172 10.63 -2.40 17.24
C ASN A 172 9.73 -2.64 18.47
N VAL A 173 8.48 -3.05 18.27
CA VAL A 173 7.57 -3.44 19.37
C VAL A 173 7.89 -4.86 19.86
N TYR A 174 8.37 -5.75 18.99
CA TYR A 174 8.73 -7.14 19.35
C TYR A 174 10.15 -7.29 19.90
N SER A 175 11.09 -6.38 19.59
CA SER A 175 12.46 -6.42 20.14
C SER A 175 12.60 -5.81 21.55
N LYS A 176 11.54 -5.20 22.09
CA LYS A 176 11.48 -4.62 23.44
C LYS A 176 10.69 -5.46 24.46
N GLN A 177 10.42 -6.74 24.17
CA GLN A 177 9.87 -7.70 25.14
C GLN A 177 10.95 -8.63 25.70
#